data_AF-A0A969FGT3-F1
#
_entry.id   AF-A0A969FGT3-F1
#
_cell.length_a   1.000
_cell.length_b   1.000
_cell.length_c   1.000
_cell.angle_alpha   90.00
_cell.angle_beta   90.00
_cell.angle_gamma   90.00
#
_symmetry.space_group_name_H-M   'P 1'
#
loop_
_entity.id
_entity.type
_entity.pdbx_description
1 polymer ?
#
loop_
_entity_poly.entity_id
_entity_poly.type
_entity_poly.pdbx_seq_one_letter_code
_entity_poly.pdbx_strand_id
1 'polypeptide(L)'
;MHLAFLFEFDPDRPTRDRWPAAKLGHWGRCLRMAAALERAGNRVTRIGGLDKTRELRSRRAKLRRRLHAWQQEHYLAWTEPRFNQDYASQIAQQLTAKGHDFDNLRQLATYDAIVTPDTNLVAYLGTNLPIFFGQIPPMQR
;
A
#
# COMPACT_ATOMS: atom_id res chain seq x y z
N MET A 1 5.27 4.87 18.84
CA MET A 1 4.02 4.25 18.35
C MET A 1 4.33 2.93 17.66
N HIS A 2 3.38 2.00 17.62
CA HIS A 2 3.41 0.81 16.78
C HIS A 2 2.68 1.11 15.47
N LEU A 3 3.44 1.21 14.38
CA LEU A 3 2.96 1.63 13.06
C LEU A 3 2.94 0.46 12.09
N ALA A 4 1.87 0.35 11.30
CA ALA A 4 1.83 -0.51 10.12
C ALA A 4 2.24 0.31 8.89
N PHE A 5 3.35 -0.04 8.25
CA PHE A 5 3.80 0.62 7.02
C PHE A 5 3.49 -0.26 5.81
N LEU A 6 2.60 0.22 4.94
CA LEU A 6 2.18 -0.49 3.73
C LEU A 6 3.10 -0.17 2.54
N PHE A 7 3.57 -1.20 1.86
CA PHE A 7 4.39 -1.13 0.67
C PHE A 7 3.67 -1.77 -0.53
N GLU A 8 3.76 -1.14 -1.69
CA GLU A 8 3.36 -1.75 -2.97
C GLU A 8 4.27 -2.95 -3.33
N PHE A 9 5.49 -2.99 -2.81
CA PHE A 9 6.51 -3.99 -3.16
C PHE A 9 6.94 -4.77 -1.93
N ASP A 10 7.52 -5.94 -2.16
CA ASP A 10 8.09 -6.77 -1.09
C ASP A 10 9.47 -6.19 -0.72
N PRO A 11 9.64 -5.58 0.46
CA PRO A 11 10.91 -5.01 0.88
C PRO A 11 11.93 -6.09 1.29
N ASP A 12 11.46 -7.29 1.61
CA ASP A 12 12.26 -8.38 2.15
C ASP A 12 12.77 -9.32 1.04
N ARG A 13 12.18 -9.25 -0.17
CA ARG A 13 12.55 -10.09 -1.34
C ARG A 13 12.69 -9.27 -2.62
N PRO A 14 13.80 -8.52 -2.80
CA PRO A 14 14.04 -7.75 -4.02
C PRO A 14 14.40 -8.67 -5.20
N THR A 15 13.46 -8.90 -6.12
CA THR A 15 13.73 -9.60 -7.40
C THR A 15 13.56 -8.64 -8.56
N ARG A 16 14.33 -8.79 -9.65
CA ARG A 16 14.26 -7.90 -10.84
C ARG A 16 12.85 -7.72 -11.41
N ASP A 17 12.02 -8.76 -11.35
CA ASP A 17 10.65 -8.73 -11.86
C ASP A 17 9.70 -7.95 -10.94
N ARG A 18 9.97 -7.97 -9.63
CA ARG A 18 9.23 -7.21 -8.61
C ARG A 18 9.82 -5.83 -8.36
N TRP A 19 11.08 -5.65 -8.79
CA TRP A 19 11.86 -4.45 -8.70
C TRP A 19 12.28 -3.90 -10.11
N PRO A 20 11.33 -3.63 -11.05
CA PRO A 20 11.65 -2.94 -12.31
C PRO A 20 12.42 -1.60 -12.16
N ALA A 21 13.50 -1.42 -12.92
CA ALA A 21 14.38 -0.25 -12.82
C ALA A 21 13.65 1.12 -12.80
N ALA A 22 12.55 1.26 -13.54
CA ALA A 22 11.73 2.47 -13.61
C ALA A 22 11.08 2.89 -12.26
N LYS A 23 10.97 1.97 -11.29
CA LYS A 23 10.37 2.23 -9.97
C LYS A 23 11.38 2.23 -8.80
N LEU A 24 12.68 2.09 -9.07
CA LEU A 24 13.73 2.09 -8.03
C LEU A 24 13.70 3.35 -7.16
N GLY A 25 13.49 4.52 -7.75
CA GLY A 25 13.39 5.77 -6.99
C GLY A 25 12.19 5.79 -6.05
N HIS A 26 11.05 5.25 -6.48
CA HIS A 26 9.86 5.11 -5.64
C HIS A 26 10.11 4.15 -4.47
N TRP A 27 10.76 3.01 -4.68
CA TRP A 27 11.06 2.09 -3.58
C TRP A 27 12.09 2.62 -2.61
N GLY A 28 13.17 3.24 -3.13
CA GLY A 28 14.15 3.92 -2.31
C GLY A 28 13.50 4.96 -1.41
N ARG A 29 12.50 5.70 -1.92
CA ARG A 29 11.68 6.63 -1.13
C ARG A 29 10.92 5.90 -0.02
N CYS A 30 10.17 4.85 -0.32
CA CYS A 30 9.37 4.13 0.66
C CYS A 30 10.25 3.51 1.77
N LEU A 31 11.41 2.96 1.42
CA LEU A 31 12.36 2.42 2.39
C LEU A 31 12.94 3.52 3.30
N ARG A 32 13.28 4.68 2.74
CA ARG A 32 13.76 5.83 3.54
C ARG A 32 12.70 6.34 4.50
N MET A 33 11.43 6.34 4.09
CA MET A 33 10.31 6.72 4.96
C MET A 33 10.17 5.77 6.14
N ALA A 34 10.14 4.46 5.89
CA ALA A 34 10.07 3.47 6.95
C ALA A 34 11.27 3.58 7.92
N ALA A 35 12.49 3.73 7.38
CA ALA A 35 13.69 3.92 8.20
C ALA A 35 13.64 5.24 9.01
N ALA A 36 13.08 6.32 8.47
CA ALA A 36 12.92 7.58 9.21
C ALA A 36 11.95 7.43 10.37
N LEU A 37 10.84 6.70 10.18
CA LEU A 37 9.88 6.40 11.25
C LEU A 37 10.50 5.55 12.36
N GLU A 38 11.30 4.54 11.99
CA GLU A 38 12.05 3.72 12.94
C GLU A 38 13.06 4.57 13.74
N ARG A 39 13.83 5.43 13.05
CA ARG A 39 14.77 6.35 13.71
C ARG A 39 14.10 7.36 14.64
N ALA A 40 12.86 7.73 14.36
CA ALA A 40 12.04 8.56 15.25
C ALA A 40 11.51 7.81 16.48
N GLY A 41 11.95 6.56 16.72
CA GLY A 41 11.57 5.76 17.89
C GLY A 41 10.27 4.98 17.74
N ASN A 42 9.74 4.83 16.52
CA ASN A 42 8.54 4.04 16.28
C ASN A 42 8.87 2.57 16.01
N ARG A 43 8.02 1.67 16.51
CA ARG A 43 8.03 0.27 16.11
C ARG A 43 7.29 0.14 14.79
N VAL A 44 7.99 -0.17 13.70
CA VAL A 44 7.39 -0.24 12.36
C VAL A 44 7.26 -1.70 11.93
N THR A 45 6.02 -2.17 11.73
CA THR A 45 5.78 -3.42 10.99
C THR A 45 5.63 -3.10 9.51
N ARG A 46 6.53 -3.64 8.70
CA ARG A 46 6.50 -3.50 7.24
C ARG A 46 5.56 -4.55 6.64
N ILE A 47 4.57 -4.13 5.86
CA ILE A 47 3.61 -5.00 5.17
C ILE A 47 3.74 -4.68 3.68
N GLY A 48 4.17 -5.60 2.85
CA GLY A 48 4.61 -5.28 1.50
C GLY A 48 4.49 -6.40 0.48
N GLY A 49 4.46 -6.04 -0.80
CA GLY A 49 4.33 -6.98 -1.92
C GLY A 49 2.88 -7.17 -2.34
N LEU A 50 2.09 -6.10 -2.20
CA LEU A 50 0.71 -6.09 -2.65
C LEU A 50 0.66 -6.15 -4.18
N ASP A 51 0.16 -7.25 -4.71
CA ASP A 51 0.06 -7.51 -6.13
C ASP A 51 -1.02 -6.62 -6.76
N LYS A 52 -0.58 -5.58 -7.47
CA LYS A 52 -1.43 -4.71 -8.28
C LYS A 52 -1.59 -5.20 -9.72
N THR A 53 -1.01 -6.34 -10.08
CA THR A 53 -1.08 -6.88 -11.44
C THR A 53 -2.52 -7.12 -11.87
N ARG A 54 -3.39 -7.49 -10.93
CA ARG A 54 -4.82 -7.70 -11.17
C ARG A 54 -5.55 -6.40 -11.54
N GLU A 55 -5.22 -5.28 -10.89
CA GLU A 55 -5.68 -3.94 -11.23
C GLU A 55 -5.20 -3.55 -12.64
N LEU A 56 -3.89 -3.65 -12.88
CA LEU A 56 -3.23 -3.25 -14.13
C LEU A 56 -3.68 -4.07 -15.34
N ARG A 57 -4.01 -5.35 -15.15
CA ARG A 57 -4.43 -6.27 -16.22
C ARG A 57 -5.94 -6.36 -16.41
N SER A 58 -6.76 -5.83 -15.49
CA SER A 58 -8.22 -5.91 -15.59
C SER A 58 -8.73 -5.18 -16.83
N ARG A 59 -9.32 -5.93 -17.78
CA ARG A 59 -9.96 -5.38 -18.98
C ARG A 59 -11.12 -4.43 -18.64
N ARG A 60 -11.86 -4.73 -17.56
CA ARG A 60 -12.97 -3.89 -17.08
C ARG A 60 -12.48 -2.55 -16.54
N ALA A 61 -11.39 -2.55 -15.77
CA ALA A 61 -10.79 -1.30 -15.30
C ALA A 61 -10.21 -0.46 -16.44
N LYS A 62 -9.58 -1.11 -17.44
CA LYS A 62 -9.14 -0.41 -18.66
C LYS A 62 -10.30 0.21 -19.43
N LEU A 63 -11.43 -0.49 -19.55
CA LEU A 63 -12.62 0.03 -20.21
C LEU A 63 -13.24 1.20 -19.44
N ARG A 64 -13.41 1.07 -18.11
CA ARG A 64 -13.89 2.15 -17.24
C ARG A 64 -12.98 3.37 -17.30
N ARG A 65 -11.67 3.17 -17.25
CA ARG A 65 -10.68 4.26 -17.41
C ARG A 65 -10.83 5.00 -18.73
N ARG A 66 -11.10 4.29 -19.83
CA ARG A 66 -11.37 4.90 -21.14
C ARG A 66 -12.70 5.67 -21.15
N LEU A 67 -13.74 5.14 -20.53
CA LEU A 67 -15.05 5.80 -20.41
C LEU A 67 -14.95 7.10 -19.60
N HIS A 68 -14.31 7.05 -18.43
CA HIS A 68 -14.11 8.25 -17.61
C HIS A 68 -13.18 9.27 -18.29
N ALA A 69 -12.12 8.83 -18.97
CA ALA A 69 -11.28 9.73 -19.76
C ALA A 69 -12.08 10.44 -20.87
N TRP A 70 -13.06 9.76 -21.48
CA TRP A 70 -13.97 10.36 -22.45
C TRP A 70 -14.94 11.37 -21.80
N GLN A 71 -15.33 11.13 -20.55
CA GLN A 71 -16.14 12.05 -19.75
C GLN A 71 -15.33 13.17 -19.06
N GLN A 72 -14.03 13.26 -19.31
CA GLN A 72 -13.09 14.15 -18.60
C GLN A 72 -13.04 13.95 -17.07
N GLU A 73 -13.52 12.81 -16.60
CA GLU A 73 -13.44 12.45 -15.18
C GLU A 73 -12.17 11.66 -14.90
N HIS A 74 -11.54 11.93 -13.75
CA HIS A 74 -10.42 11.14 -13.29
C HIS A 74 -10.91 9.78 -12.80
N TYR A 75 -10.58 8.71 -13.53
CA TYR A 75 -10.79 7.36 -13.04
C TYR A 75 -9.83 7.04 -11.90
N LEU A 76 -10.40 6.78 -10.73
CA LEU A 76 -9.69 6.42 -9.52
C LEU A 76 -9.85 4.92 -9.31
N ALA A 77 -8.88 4.11 -9.76
CA ALA A 77 -8.99 2.64 -9.71
C ALA A 77 -9.20 2.10 -8.28
N TRP A 78 -8.77 2.84 -7.26
CA TRP A 78 -9.00 2.51 -5.86
C TRP A 78 -10.46 2.66 -5.41
N THR A 79 -11.37 3.22 -6.21
CA THR A 79 -12.81 3.24 -5.87
C THR A 79 -13.52 1.94 -6.25
N GLU A 80 -12.81 1.00 -6.89
CA GLU A 80 -13.35 -0.29 -7.33
C GLU A 80 -13.38 -1.33 -6.20
N PRO A 81 -14.56 -1.70 -5.66
CA PRO A 81 -14.65 -2.56 -4.48
C PRO A 81 -13.89 -3.89 -4.58
N ARG A 82 -13.75 -4.42 -5.80
CA ARG A 82 -13.05 -5.68 -6.06
C ARG A 82 -11.53 -5.60 -5.89
N PHE A 83 -10.89 -4.51 -6.30
CA PHE A 83 -9.44 -4.36 -6.09
C PHE A 83 -9.14 -4.14 -4.61
N ASN A 84 -10.06 -3.49 -3.93
CA ASN A 84 -9.94 -3.17 -2.53
C ASN A 84 -10.11 -4.39 -1.61
N GLN A 85 -11.10 -5.23 -1.90
CA GLN A 85 -11.24 -6.54 -1.24
C GLN A 85 -10.01 -7.41 -1.44
N ASP A 86 -9.44 -7.40 -2.65
CA ASP A 86 -8.22 -8.14 -2.98
C ASP A 86 -7.02 -7.64 -2.14
N TYR A 87 -6.80 -6.32 -2.06
CA TYR A 87 -5.72 -5.76 -1.22
C TYR A 87 -5.92 -6.04 0.26
N ALA A 88 -7.16 -5.95 0.77
CA ALA A 88 -7.48 -6.30 2.14
C ALA A 88 -7.13 -7.77 2.46
N SER A 89 -7.47 -8.70 1.55
CA SER A 89 -7.10 -10.11 1.69
C SER A 89 -5.59 -10.34 1.66
N GLN A 90 -4.86 -9.65 0.77
CA GLN A 90 -3.41 -9.75 0.68
C GLN A 90 -2.72 -9.23 1.97
N ILE A 91 -3.21 -8.13 2.54
CA ILE A 91 -2.70 -7.58 3.81
C ILE A 91 -2.94 -8.57 4.95
N ALA A 92 -4.13 -9.16 5.04
CA ALA A 92 -4.44 -10.17 6.05
C ALA A 92 -3.48 -11.36 5.95
N GLN A 93 -3.29 -11.92 4.75
CA GLN A 93 -2.38 -13.06 4.52
C GLN A 93 -0.93 -12.75 4.93
N GLN A 94 -0.42 -11.57 4.61
CA GLN A 94 0.95 -11.20 4.95
C GLN A 94 1.16 -11.04 6.44
N LEU A 95 0.18 -10.46 7.11
CA LEU A 95 0.23 -10.37 8.55
C LEU A 95 0.13 -11.78 9.17
N THR A 96 -0.73 -12.69 8.65
CA THR A 96 -0.76 -14.10 9.07
C THR A 96 0.60 -14.77 8.97
N ALA A 97 1.28 -14.59 7.83
CA ALA A 97 2.62 -15.13 7.61
C ALA A 97 3.67 -14.58 8.60
N LYS A 98 3.41 -13.43 9.24
CA LYS A 98 4.27 -12.82 10.26
C LYS A 98 3.90 -13.23 11.70
N GLY A 99 3.05 -14.26 11.87
CA GLY A 99 2.71 -14.83 13.17
C GLY A 99 1.56 -14.12 13.89
N HIS A 100 0.79 -13.32 13.16
CA HIS A 100 -0.39 -12.64 13.69
C HIS A 100 -1.65 -13.44 13.31
N ASP A 101 -2.57 -13.68 14.24
CA ASP A 101 -3.77 -14.50 14.00
C ASP A 101 -4.89 -13.69 13.31
N PHE A 102 -5.39 -14.14 12.15
CA PHE A 102 -6.35 -13.40 11.32
C PHE A 102 -7.62 -14.18 11.01
N ASP A 103 -8.65 -13.92 11.80
CA ASP A 103 -10.03 -14.14 11.35
C ASP A 103 -10.68 -12.88 10.79
N ASN A 104 -10.06 -11.70 10.95
CA ASN A 104 -10.44 -10.44 10.30
C ASN A 104 -9.35 -9.39 10.51
N LEU A 105 -9.34 -8.31 9.72
CA LEU A 105 -8.48 -7.12 9.83
C LEU A 105 -8.51 -6.41 11.20
N ARG A 106 -9.19 -6.96 12.21
CA ARG A 106 -9.25 -6.48 13.61
C ARG A 106 -7.88 -6.31 14.25
N GLN A 107 -6.85 -7.07 13.85
CA GLN A 107 -5.50 -6.82 14.33
C GLN A 107 -4.84 -5.58 13.72
N LEU A 108 -5.39 -4.97 12.65
CA LEU A 108 -4.94 -3.63 12.29
C LEU A 108 -5.14 -2.68 13.48
N ALA A 109 -6.20 -2.83 14.28
CA ALA A 109 -6.42 -2.03 15.49
C ALA A 109 -5.36 -2.19 16.60
N THR A 110 -4.42 -3.14 16.47
CA THR A 110 -3.25 -3.23 17.37
C THR A 110 -2.17 -2.22 17.02
N TYR A 111 -2.22 -1.64 15.82
CA TYR A 111 -1.38 -0.53 15.41
C TYR A 111 -2.01 0.79 15.81
N ASP A 112 -1.18 1.74 16.23
CA ASP A 112 -1.62 3.10 16.54
C ASP A 112 -2.01 3.86 15.27
N ALA A 113 -1.36 3.54 14.15
CA ALA A 113 -1.62 4.17 12.86
C ALA A 113 -1.13 3.33 11.67
N ILE A 114 -1.71 3.61 10.51
CA ILE A 114 -1.29 3.05 9.22
C ILE A 114 -0.58 4.16 8.44
N VAL A 115 0.62 3.85 7.95
CA VAL A 115 1.39 4.75 7.10
C VAL A 115 1.55 4.13 5.73
N THR A 116 1.27 4.91 4.69
CA THR A 116 1.47 4.46 3.31
C THR A 116 2.00 5.61 2.45
N PRO A 117 2.88 5.33 1.49
CA PRO A 117 3.24 6.28 0.43
C PRO A 117 2.23 6.25 -0.72
N ASP A 118 1.23 5.37 -0.68
CA ASP A 118 0.24 5.16 -1.72
C ASP A 118 -1.19 5.22 -1.18
N THR A 119 -1.92 6.22 -1.66
CA THR A 119 -3.32 6.50 -1.31
C THR A 119 -4.27 5.35 -1.66
N ASN A 120 -3.94 4.54 -2.66
CA ASN A 120 -4.82 3.52 -3.19
C ASN A 120 -4.92 2.29 -2.27
N LEU A 121 -3.96 2.12 -1.36
CA LEU A 121 -3.86 0.92 -0.51
C LEU A 121 -4.80 0.95 0.71
N VAL A 122 -5.43 2.09 0.98
CA VAL A 122 -6.05 2.32 2.29
C VAL A 122 -7.57 2.46 2.25
N ALA A 123 -8.13 2.73 1.08
CA ALA A 123 -9.52 3.16 0.96
C ALA A 123 -10.55 2.14 1.52
N TYR A 124 -10.17 0.88 1.77
CA TYR A 124 -11.09 -0.17 2.23
C TYR A 124 -10.49 -1.14 3.25
N LEU A 125 -9.49 -0.70 4.02
CA LEU A 125 -9.04 -1.50 5.17
C LEU A 125 -10.13 -1.65 6.25
N GLY A 126 -11.28 -0.97 6.11
CA GLY A 126 -12.41 -1.06 7.04
C GLY A 126 -12.00 -0.70 8.46
N THR A 127 -11.01 0.19 8.60
CA THR A 127 -10.35 0.51 9.86
C THR A 127 -10.70 1.93 10.30
N ASN A 128 -10.89 2.11 11.61
CA ASN A 128 -11.05 3.42 12.23
C ASN A 128 -9.71 4.07 12.61
N LEU A 129 -8.59 3.45 12.21
CA LEU A 129 -7.27 3.96 12.53
C LEU A 129 -6.92 5.21 11.73
N PRO A 130 -6.13 6.13 12.32
CA PRO A 130 -5.57 7.25 11.57
C PRO A 130 -4.63 6.73 10.48
N ILE A 131 -4.78 7.31 9.29
CA ILE A 131 -4.05 6.94 8.09
C ILE A 131 -3.20 8.13 7.68
N PHE A 132 -1.89 7.92 7.61
CA PHE A 132 -0.95 8.95 7.19
C PHE A 132 -0.43 8.66 5.79
N PHE A 133 -0.68 9.62 4.91
CA PHE A 133 -0.05 9.65 3.59
C PHE A 133 1.29 10.34 3.71
N GLY A 134 2.37 9.57 3.60
CA GLY A 134 3.69 10.15 3.72
C GLY A 134 4.07 10.91 2.45
N GLN A 135 3.98 12.24 2.51
CA GLN A 135 4.64 13.13 1.58
C GLN A 135 5.95 13.60 2.21
N ILE A 136 7.09 13.20 1.65
CA ILE A 136 8.35 13.88 1.95
C ILE A 136 8.40 15.08 0.99
N PRO A 137 8.54 16.32 1.48
CA PRO A 137 8.71 17.48 0.60
C PRO A 137 9.90 17.24 -0.35
N PRO A 138 9.85 17.74 -1.60
CA PRO A 138 10.98 17.61 -2.50
C PRO A 138 12.24 18.12 -1.79
N MET A 139 13.29 17.29 -1.74
CA MET A 139 14.60 17.74 -1.25
C MET A 139 15.01 18.93 -2.11
N GLN A 140 15.10 20.11 -1.50
CA GLN A 140 15.74 21.26 -2.12
C GLN A 140 17.18 20.85 -2.42
N ARG A 141 17.55 20.95 -3.69
CA ARG A 141 18.90 20.65 -4.18
C ARG A 141 19.85 21.78 -3.81
#